data_AF-E2BVH5-F1
#
_entry.id   AF-E2BVH5-F1
#
_cell.length_a   1.000
_cell.length_b   1.000
_cell.length_c   1.000
_cell.angle_alpha   90.00
_cell.angle_beta   90.00
_cell.angle_gamma   90.00
#
_symmetry.space_group_name_H-M   'P 1'
#
loop_
_entity.id
_entity.type
_entity.pdbx_description
1 polymer ?
#
loop_
_entity_poly.entity_id
_entity_poly.type
_entity_poly.pdbx_seq_one_letter_code
_entity_poly.pdbx_strand_id
1 'polypeptide(L)'
;NKTKEVKENAKKEIQEKFKRILGLNIDVVKQGMGTTNDGNTSRKFFKDPAITSEITGVNKDLIHRFGIILDTINSGAAIDPLKFENYCRETA
;
A
#
# COMPACT_ATOMS: atom_id res chain seq x y z
N ASN A 1 -11.04 24.15 10.12
CA ASN A 1 -10.07 24.01 9.00
C ASN A 1 -10.61 23.06 7.94
N LYS A 2 -11.21 23.58 6.88
CA LYS A 2 -11.87 22.83 5.79
C LYS A 2 -10.99 21.71 5.19
N THR A 3 -9.68 21.91 5.13
CA THR A 3 -8.69 20.93 4.65
C THR A 3 -8.61 19.67 5.52
N LYS A 4 -8.79 19.80 6.83
CA LYS A 4 -8.74 18.65 7.76
C LYS A 4 -9.94 17.73 7.54
N GLU A 5 -11.12 18.32 7.42
CA GLU A 5 -12.38 17.61 7.17
C GLU A 5 -12.37 16.87 5.82
N VAL A 6 -11.88 17.52 4.76
CA VAL A 6 -11.72 16.88 3.43
C VAL A 6 -10.80 15.66 3.51
N LYS A 7 -9.66 15.76 4.21
CA LYS A 7 -8.73 14.64 4.40
C LYS A 7 -9.36 13.50 5.20
N GLU A 8 -10.11 13.81 6.26
CA GLU A 8 -10.79 12.80 7.08
C GLU A 8 -11.88 12.07 6.30
N ASN A 9 -12.65 12.78 5.47
CA ASN A 9 -13.68 12.18 4.63
C ASN A 9 -13.07 11.28 3.55
N ALA A 10 -12.03 11.73 2.86
CA ALA A 10 -11.30 10.92 1.88
C ALA A 10 -10.70 9.66 2.53
N LYS A 11 -10.11 9.79 3.72
CA LYS A 11 -9.58 8.65 4.49
C LYS A 11 -10.68 7.65 4.82
N LYS A 12 -11.84 8.10 5.32
CA LYS A 12 -12.98 7.21 5.63
C LYS A 12 -13.48 6.46 4.39
N GLU A 13 -13.63 7.15 3.27
CA GLU A 13 -14.07 6.54 2.01
C GLU A 13 -13.12 5.43 1.55
N ILE A 14 -11.81 5.69 1.60
CA ILE A 14 -10.78 4.69 1.27
C ILE A 14 -10.86 3.49 2.21
N GLN A 15 -10.97 3.72 3.52
CA GLN A 15 -11.08 2.65 4.52
C GLN A 15 -12.32 1.78 4.30
N GLU A 16 -13.47 2.39 4.01
CA GLU A 16 -14.73 1.70 3.73
C GLU A 16 -14.63 0.87 2.45
N LYS A 17 -14.03 1.41 1.38
CA LYS A 17 -13.80 0.69 0.12
C LYS A 17 -12.90 -0.53 0.32
N PHE A 18 -11.79 -0.41 1.06
CA PHE A 18 -10.91 -1.53 1.39
C PHE A 18 -11.64 -2.62 2.19
N LYS A 19 -12.44 -2.22 3.18
CA LYS A 19 -13.21 -3.16 3.99
C LYS A 19 -14.27 -3.88 3.15
N ARG A 20 -14.98 -3.16 2.28
CA ARG A 20 -16.06 -3.70 1.44
C ARG A 20 -15.54 -4.62 0.33
N ILE A 21 -14.48 -4.23 -0.37
CA ILE A 21 -14.00 -4.93 -1.57
C ILE A 21 -13.02 -6.04 -1.20
N LEU A 22 -12.09 -5.79 -0.26
CA LEU A 22 -11.00 -6.70 0.08
C LEU A 22 -11.12 -7.32 1.48
N GLY A 23 -12.15 -6.97 2.26
CA GLY A 23 -12.28 -7.42 3.64
C GLY A 23 -11.17 -6.89 4.55
N LEU A 24 -10.54 -5.77 4.18
CA LEU A 24 -9.36 -5.22 4.85
C LEU A 24 -9.71 -4.01 5.72
N ASN A 25 -9.37 -4.08 7.00
CA ASN A 25 -9.37 -2.90 7.87
C ASN A 25 -8.01 -2.20 7.76
N ILE A 26 -7.92 -1.11 7.00
CA ILE A 26 -6.67 -0.36 6.81
C ILE A 26 -6.64 0.91 7.66
N ASP A 27 -5.47 1.26 8.19
CA ASP A 27 -5.19 2.50 8.92
C ASP A 27 -6.16 2.80 10.08
N VAL A 28 -6.64 1.74 10.73
CA VAL A 28 -7.49 1.82 11.94
C VAL A 28 -6.59 1.77 13.16
N VAL A 29 -6.74 2.75 14.06
CA VAL A 29 -5.97 2.81 15.32
C VAL A 29 -6.35 1.62 16.21
N LYS A 30 -5.34 0.89 16.70
CA LYS A 30 -5.53 -0.18 17.70
C LYS A 30 -5.56 0.42 19.10
N GLN A 31 -6.27 -0.21 20.04
CA GLN A 31 -6.18 0.20 21.45
C GLN A 31 -4.73 0.01 21.94
N GLY A 32 -4.09 1.10 22.36
CA GLY A 32 -2.66 1.14 22.66
C GLY A 32 -1.86 1.88 21.58
N MET A 33 -0.95 1.18 20.89
CA MET A 33 -0.02 1.75 19.90
C MET A 33 -0.23 1.14 18.50
N GLY A 34 -0.08 1.99 17.48
CA GLY A 34 -0.05 1.57 16.08
C GLY A 34 -1.43 1.42 15.44
N THR A 35 -1.43 0.81 14.26
CA THR A 35 -2.64 0.65 13.45
C THR A 35 -2.83 -0.81 13.01
N THR A 36 -3.92 -1.08 12.29
CA THR A 36 -4.18 -2.34 11.60
C THR A 36 -3.26 -2.57 10.39
N ASN A 37 -2.35 -1.65 10.09
CA ASN A 37 -1.34 -1.84 9.05
C ASN A 37 -0.21 -2.72 9.59
N ASP A 38 -0.38 -4.03 9.48
CA ASP A 38 0.66 -5.02 9.74
C ASP A 38 1.11 -5.70 8.43
N GLY A 39 2.06 -6.63 8.52
CA GLY A 39 2.59 -7.34 7.35
C GLY A 39 1.52 -8.10 6.56
N ASN A 40 0.42 -8.52 7.18
CA ASN A 40 -0.67 -9.18 6.48
C ASN A 40 -1.51 -8.18 5.68
N THR A 41 -1.78 -7.02 6.26
CA THR A 41 -2.44 -5.90 5.57
C THR A 41 -1.59 -5.44 4.39
N SER A 42 -0.28 -5.24 4.57
CA SER A 42 0.63 -4.82 3.49
C SER A 42 0.67 -5.85 2.36
N ARG A 43 0.81 -7.15 2.66
CA ARG A 43 0.79 -8.20 1.62
C ARG A 43 -0.50 -8.18 0.79
N LYS A 44 -1.66 -8.01 1.43
CA LYS A 44 -2.93 -7.94 0.71
C LYS A 44 -3.09 -6.63 -0.08
N PHE A 45 -2.56 -5.50 0.42
CA PHE A 45 -2.56 -4.22 -0.28
C PHE A 45 -1.80 -4.28 -1.61
N PHE A 46 -0.62 -4.91 -1.63
CA PHE A 46 0.20 -5.02 -2.84
C PHE A 46 -0.17 -6.20 -3.75
N LYS A 47 -1.02 -7.14 -3.29
CA LYS A 47 -1.40 -8.36 -4.04
C LYS A 47 -2.16 -8.05 -5.33
N ASP A 48 -3.00 -7.01 -5.34
CA ASP A 48 -3.75 -6.57 -6.51
C ASP A 48 -3.59 -5.05 -6.70
N PRO A 49 -2.56 -4.61 -7.44
CA PRO A 49 -2.32 -3.20 -7.69
C PRO A 49 -3.47 -2.50 -8.42
N ALA A 50 -4.26 -3.21 -9.23
CA ALA A 50 -5.37 -2.61 -9.96
C ALA A 50 -6.50 -2.22 -9.00
N ILE A 51 -6.93 -3.13 -8.14
CA ILE A 51 -7.95 -2.85 -7.12
C ILE A 51 -7.45 -1.75 -6.16
N THR A 52 -6.21 -1.85 -5.70
CA THR A 52 -5.63 -0.86 -4.78
C THR A 52 -5.54 0.53 -5.43
N SER A 53 -5.20 0.60 -6.73
CA SER A 53 -5.19 1.85 -7.50
C SER A 53 -6.59 2.44 -7.62
N GLU A 54 -7.60 1.63 -7.94
CA GLU A 54 -9.00 2.06 -8.03
C GLU A 54 -9.51 2.62 -6.69
N ILE A 55 -9.17 1.97 -5.57
CA ILE A 55 -9.62 2.39 -4.24
C ILE A 55 -8.93 3.68 -3.79
N THR A 56 -7.61 3.78 -3.96
CA THR A 56 -6.79 4.87 -3.40
C THR A 56 -6.63 6.07 -4.34
N GLY A 57 -6.85 5.87 -5.64
CA GLY A 57 -6.49 6.83 -6.68
C GLY A 57 -4.99 6.95 -6.96
N VAL A 58 -4.14 6.14 -6.30
CA VAL A 58 -2.69 6.12 -6.56
C VAL A 58 -2.43 5.37 -7.87
N ASN A 59 -1.40 5.79 -8.61
CA ASN A 59 -1.01 5.15 -9.85
C ASN A 59 -0.73 3.64 -9.67
N LYS A 60 -1.38 2.81 -10.50
CA LYS A 60 -1.27 1.35 -10.48
C LYS A 60 0.17 0.85 -10.64
N ASP A 61 0.90 1.43 -11.59
CA ASP A 61 2.29 1.04 -11.86
C ASP A 61 3.16 1.32 -10.64
N LEU A 62 2.99 2.49 -10.03
CA LEU A 62 3.71 2.82 -8.79
C LEU A 62 3.44 1.81 -7.67
N ILE A 63 2.18 1.44 -7.44
CA ILE A 63 1.82 0.42 -6.43
C ILE A 63 2.48 -0.92 -6.76
N HIS A 64 2.42 -1.34 -8.03
CA HIS A 64 2.99 -2.60 -8.49
C HIS A 64 4.51 -2.65 -8.28
N ARG A 65 5.21 -1.57 -8.67
CA ARG A 65 6.67 -1.48 -8.56
C ARG A 65 7.14 -1.47 -7.12
N PHE A 66 6.43 -0.76 -6.23
CA PHE A 66 6.71 -0.85 -4.79
C PHE A 66 6.47 -2.26 -4.25
N GLY A 67 5.43 -2.96 -4.70
CA GLY A 67 5.20 -4.37 -4.36
C GLY A 67 6.41 -5.25 -4.71
N ILE A 68 6.92 -5.13 -5.95
CA ILE A 68 8.10 -5.88 -6.40
C ILE A 68 9.35 -5.53 -5.58
N ILE A 69 9.58 -4.24 -5.29
CA ILE A 69 10.73 -3.82 -4.49
C ILE A 69 10.68 -4.44 -3.10
N LEU A 70 9.51 -4.41 -2.44
CA LEU A 70 9.31 -4.97 -1.10
C LEU A 70 9.43 -6.50 -1.12
N ASP A 71 8.84 -7.18 -2.09
CA ASP A 71 8.94 -8.64 -2.21
C ASP A 71 10.38 -9.07 -2.47
N THR A 72 11.13 -8.32 -3.29
CA THR A 72 12.54 -8.60 -3.58
C THR A 72 13.40 -8.49 -2.32
N ILE A 73 13.24 -7.41 -1.54
CA ILE A 73 13.96 -7.22 -0.27
C ILE A 73 13.62 -8.33 0.74
N ASN A 74 12.36 -8.76 0.79
CA ASN A 74 11.89 -9.78 1.73
C ASN A 74 12.10 -11.24 1.24
N SER A 75 12.59 -11.44 0.02
CA SER A 75 12.67 -12.77 -0.60
C SER A 75 13.69 -13.71 0.04
N GLY A 76 14.71 -13.17 0.71
CA GLY A 76 15.85 -13.94 1.22
C GLY A 76 16.77 -14.51 0.12
N ALA A 77 16.49 -14.22 -1.15
CA ALA A 77 17.30 -14.65 -2.29
C ALA A 77 18.48 -13.69 -2.55
N ALA A 78 19.50 -14.16 -3.27
CA ALA A 78 20.54 -13.29 -3.79
C ALA A 78 19.93 -12.33 -4.84
N ILE A 79 20.16 -11.03 -4.66
CA ILE A 79 19.64 -9.97 -5.53
C ILE A 79 20.78 -9.48 -6.42
N ASP A 80 20.52 -9.34 -7.72
CA ASP A 80 21.42 -8.65 -8.65
C ASP A 80 21.39 -7.14 -8.34
N PRO A 81 22.49 -6.55 -7.82
CA PRO A 81 22.47 -5.18 -7.33
C PRO A 81 22.25 -4.16 -8.46
N LEU A 82 22.77 -4.41 -9.66
CA LEU A 82 22.64 -3.48 -10.79
C LEU A 82 21.20 -3.47 -11.32
N LYS A 83 20.58 -4.64 -11.45
CA LYS A 83 19.17 -4.72 -11.88
C LYS A 83 18.24 -4.10 -10.85
N PHE A 84 18.47 -4.36 -9.57
CA PHE A 84 17.65 -3.82 -8.50
C PHE A 84 17.79 -2.29 -8.39
N GLU A 85 19.02 -1.77 -8.52
CA GLU A 85 19.27 -0.32 -8.55
C GLU A 85 18.54 0.35 -9.71
N ASN A 86 18.69 -0.19 -10.93
CA ASN A 86 18.01 0.35 -12.11
C ASN A 86 16.48 0.35 -11.93
N TYR A 87 15.93 -0.75 -11.42
CA TYR A 87 14.49 -0.86 -11.17
C TYR A 87 14.01 0.15 -10.12
N CYS A 88 14.78 0.39 -9.06
CA CYS A 88 14.48 1.42 -8.07
C CYS A 88 14.56 2.83 -8.68
N ARG A 89 15.60 3.13 -9.47
CA ARG A 89 15.79 4.45 -10.12
C ARG A 89 14.67 4.78 -11.09
N GLU A 90 14.26 3.81 -11.89
CA GLU A 90 13.14 3.99 -12.82
C GLU A 90 11.79 4.14 -12.10
N THR A 91 11.68 3.72 -10.82
CA THR A 91 10.45 3.86 -10.01
C THR A 91 10.31 5.25 -9.40
N ALA A 92 11.43 5.95 -9.16
CA ALA A 92 11.50 7.26 -8.50
C ALA A 92 11.13 8.41 -9.46
#